data_AF-A0A3E2WKL1-F1
#
_entry.id   AF-A0A3E2WKL1-F1
#
_cell.length_a   1.000
_cell.length_b   1.000
_cell.length_c   1.000
_cell.angle_alpha   90.00
_cell.angle_beta   90.00
_cell.angle_gamma   90.00
#
_symmetry.space_group_name_H-M   'P 1'
#
loop_
_entity.id
_entity.type
_entity.pdbx_description
1 polymer ?
#
loop_
_entity_poly.entity_id
_entity_poly.type
_entity_poly.pdbx_seq_one_letter_code
_entity_poly.pdbx_strand_id
1 'polypeptide(L)'
;MGLAFRKSKKTAPDVKIDSYKNSKTRTDRTKGVHYKGKSKGKRTPVIGLPGSRVSKRKTSSPKDSSKKIYNIRFIKKKESLLPEEPKKKKGRGCLTVFIVLFVLGGICTLFTRDNKLETIVLSADENNRYDINTAIPVDVKTTPSNADLKDIECETSGGELKKDGDNLLFTTEESGSYTMYVLCGDIKSNTITITVEDKDALAVKEAQEKAETEAAKKAEEEAAKKAEEEAAKKAKEEAAKKAEEEAAKKAEEERIAAEAAAQKAEEERIAEEAAAQESSQANQVPQEQMVWIPQSGSKYHSNPSCSGMNNPQQVTVSEAESMGFTPCKKCY
;
A
#
# COMPACT_ATOMS: atom_id res chain seq x y z
N MET A 1 13.15 -42.87 -9.43
CA MET A 1 12.72 -41.45 -9.43
C MET A 1 12.37 -41.06 -8.00
N GLY A 2 13.19 -40.26 -7.31
CA GLY A 2 12.93 -39.88 -5.91
C GLY A 2 11.89 -38.76 -5.83
N LEU A 3 10.73 -39.03 -5.23
CA LEU A 3 9.71 -38.02 -4.92
C LEU A 3 10.25 -37.07 -3.84
N ALA A 4 10.67 -35.87 -4.25
CA ALA A 4 11.15 -34.86 -3.33
C ALA A 4 9.96 -34.15 -2.66
N PHE A 5 9.61 -34.57 -1.44
CA PHE A 5 8.54 -33.95 -0.64
C PHE A 5 8.89 -32.50 -0.28
N ARG A 6 8.13 -31.54 -0.83
CA ARG A 6 8.17 -30.13 -0.42
C ARG A 6 7.38 -29.98 0.88
N LYS A 7 8.04 -29.62 1.98
CA LYS A 7 7.36 -29.27 3.24
C LYS A 7 6.84 -27.83 3.13
N SER A 8 5.52 -27.67 3.18
CA SER A 8 4.88 -26.36 3.19
C SER A 8 4.04 -26.16 4.45
N LYS A 9 4.16 -25.02 5.12
CA LYS A 9 3.36 -24.65 6.30
C LYS A 9 2.65 -23.31 6.06
N LYS A 10 1.35 -23.25 6.34
CA LYS A 10 0.58 -21.99 6.41
C LYS A 10 0.78 -21.40 7.81
N THR A 11 1.08 -20.10 7.88
CA THR A 11 1.40 -19.42 9.16
C THR A 11 0.41 -18.31 9.51
N ALA A 12 -0.32 -17.79 8.51
CA ALA A 12 -1.39 -16.82 8.65
C ALA A 12 -2.39 -17.00 7.49
N PRO A 13 -3.63 -16.47 7.57
CA PRO A 13 -4.41 -16.24 6.37
C PRO A 13 -3.52 -15.45 5.38
N ASP A 14 -3.38 -15.97 4.17
CA ASP A 14 -2.57 -15.40 3.09
C ASP A 14 -1.03 -15.49 3.16
N VAL A 15 -0.45 -16.17 4.15
CA VAL A 15 1.02 -16.38 4.21
C VAL A 15 1.38 -17.87 4.18
N LYS A 16 2.20 -18.25 3.20
CA LYS A 16 2.71 -19.61 3.01
C LYS A 16 4.23 -19.65 2.98
N ILE A 17 4.81 -20.53 3.79
CA ILE A 17 6.25 -20.78 3.83
C ILE A 17 6.53 -22.17 3.26
N ASP A 18 7.35 -22.22 2.20
CA ASP A 18 7.84 -23.46 1.61
C ASP A 18 9.33 -23.62 1.92
N SER A 19 9.70 -24.81 2.41
CA SER A 19 11.09 -25.18 2.68
C SER A 19 11.51 -26.29 1.73
N TYR A 20 12.56 -26.05 0.93
CA TYR A 20 13.17 -27.06 0.06
C TYR A 20 14.69 -27.01 0.15
N LYS A 21 15.30 -28.12 0.59
CA LYS A 21 16.74 -28.24 0.91
C LYS A 21 17.21 -27.00 1.71
N ASN A 22 18.11 -26.21 1.14
CA ASN A 22 18.73 -25.03 1.75
C ASN A 22 18.05 -23.70 1.36
N SER A 23 16.80 -23.75 0.88
CA SER A 23 16.05 -22.55 0.49
C SER A 23 14.71 -22.46 1.22
N LYS A 24 14.48 -21.30 1.82
CA LYS A 24 13.18 -20.91 2.39
C LYS A 24 12.56 -19.89 1.44
N THR A 25 11.33 -20.14 1.03
CA THR A 25 10.53 -19.18 0.27
C THR A 25 9.29 -18.78 1.05
N ARG A 26 9.08 -17.47 1.18
CA ARG A 26 7.88 -16.89 1.76
C ARG A 26 7.01 -16.35 0.63
N THR A 27 5.74 -16.71 0.69
CA THR A 27 4.70 -16.22 -0.23
C THR A 27 3.66 -15.47 0.57
N ASP A 28 3.49 -14.18 0.27
CA ASP A 28 2.44 -13.34 0.85
C ASP A 28 1.39 -13.08 -0.25
N ARG A 29 0.11 -13.34 0.04
CA ARG A 29 -1.02 -13.28 -0.90
C ARG A 29 -2.00 -12.17 -0.51
N THR A 30 -1.70 -10.93 -0.88
CA THR A 30 -2.68 -9.84 -0.73
C THR A 30 -3.66 -9.90 -1.92
N LYS A 31 -4.93 -9.49 -1.76
CA LYS A 31 -5.94 -9.50 -2.85
C LYS A 31 -5.35 -8.95 -4.17
N GLY A 32 -5.18 -9.82 -5.17
CA GLY A 32 -4.66 -9.49 -6.51
C GLY A 32 -3.13 -9.46 -6.69
N VAL A 33 -2.33 -9.61 -5.62
CA VAL A 33 -0.86 -9.53 -5.71
C VAL A 33 -0.18 -10.67 -4.95
N HIS A 34 0.72 -11.36 -5.64
CA HIS A 34 1.53 -12.43 -5.09
C HIS A 34 3.00 -11.99 -4.97
N TYR A 35 3.52 -11.95 -3.75
CA TYR A 35 4.94 -11.67 -3.51
C TYR A 35 5.67 -12.95 -3.16
N LYS A 36 6.78 -13.24 -3.86
CA LYS A 36 7.65 -14.38 -3.55
C LYS A 36 9.07 -13.91 -3.22
N GLY A 37 9.53 -14.21 -2.01
CA GLY A 37 10.90 -13.95 -1.56
C GLY A 37 11.69 -15.25 -1.35
N LYS A 38 12.93 -15.32 -1.87
CA LYS A 38 13.91 -16.39 -1.56
C LYS A 38 14.89 -15.89 -0.50
N SER A 39 15.43 -16.78 0.34
CA SER A 39 16.42 -16.40 1.38
C SER A 39 17.69 -15.71 0.84
N LYS A 40 17.97 -15.77 -0.46
CA LYS A 40 19.05 -15.01 -1.13
C LYS A 40 18.65 -13.58 -1.52
N GLY A 41 17.74 -12.92 -0.79
CA GLY A 41 17.40 -11.50 -0.93
C GLY A 41 16.58 -11.08 -2.16
N LYS A 42 16.38 -11.95 -3.16
CA LYS A 42 15.62 -11.61 -4.37
C LYS A 42 14.11 -11.65 -4.09
N ARG A 43 13.43 -10.50 -4.24
CA ARG A 43 11.97 -10.37 -4.18
C ARG A 43 11.42 -10.26 -5.61
N THR A 44 10.45 -11.09 -5.96
CA THR A 44 9.78 -11.01 -7.27
C THR A 44 8.30 -10.68 -7.05
N PRO A 45 7.85 -9.45 -7.39
CA PRO A 45 6.42 -9.13 -7.43
C PRO A 45 5.78 -9.81 -8.64
N VAL A 46 4.66 -10.49 -8.42
CA VAL A 46 3.79 -11.02 -9.46
C VAL A 46 2.40 -10.45 -9.23
N ILE A 47 1.99 -9.51 -10.07
CA ILE A 47 0.64 -8.94 -10.06
C ILE A 47 -0.19 -9.80 -11.01
N GLY A 48 -1.28 -10.38 -10.51
CA GLY A 48 -2.16 -11.24 -11.31
C GLY A 48 -3.61 -10.79 -11.14
N LEU A 49 -4.23 -10.36 -12.23
CA LEU A 49 -5.67 -10.08 -12.25
C LEU A 49 -6.45 -11.40 -12.16
N PRO A 50 -7.45 -11.52 -11.26
CA PRO A 50 -8.25 -12.73 -11.11
C PRO A 50 -8.93 -13.07 -12.45
N GLY A 51 -8.76 -14.32 -12.91
CA GLY A 51 -9.38 -14.81 -14.16
C GLY A 51 -8.56 -14.65 -15.45
N SER A 52 -7.40 -13.98 -15.42
CA SER A 52 -6.55 -13.80 -16.62
C SER A 52 -5.29 -14.68 -16.57
N ARG A 53 -5.02 -15.42 -17.65
CA ARG A 53 -3.83 -16.29 -17.78
C ARG A 53 -2.56 -15.51 -18.18
N VAL A 54 -2.50 -14.21 -17.86
CA VAL A 54 -1.42 -13.30 -18.27
C VAL A 54 -0.77 -12.68 -17.03
N SER A 55 0.43 -13.16 -16.68
CA SER A 55 1.22 -12.60 -15.58
C SER A 55 2.38 -11.77 -16.12
N LYS A 56 2.50 -10.49 -15.73
CA LYS A 56 3.74 -9.72 -15.95
C LYS A 56 4.69 -9.90 -14.78
N ARG A 57 5.94 -10.32 -15.07
CA ARG A 57 7.03 -10.42 -14.09
C ARG A 57 7.91 -9.17 -14.17
N LYS A 58 8.04 -8.43 -13.07
CA LYS A 58 9.11 -7.44 -12.91
C LYS A 58 10.21 -8.07 -12.04
N THR A 59 11.38 -8.32 -12.62
CA THR A 59 12.55 -8.76 -11.86
C THR A 59 13.44 -7.55 -11.58
N SER A 60 13.52 -7.11 -10.32
CA SER A 60 14.58 -6.19 -9.92
C SER A 60 15.81 -7.01 -9.53
N SER A 61 16.88 -6.90 -10.32
CA SER A 61 18.22 -7.33 -9.95
C SER A 61 19.00 -6.12 -9.42
N PRO A 62 19.59 -6.17 -8.22
CA PRO A 62 20.67 -5.25 -7.88
C PRO A 62 21.85 -5.57 -8.81
N LYS A 63 22.15 -4.68 -9.76
CA LYS A 63 23.38 -4.78 -10.55
C LYS A 63 24.50 -4.09 -9.79
N ASP A 64 25.41 -4.93 -9.33
CA ASP A 64 26.81 -4.65 -9.01
C ASP A 64 27.43 -3.72 -10.08
N SER A 65 27.83 -2.51 -9.68
CA SER A 65 28.50 -1.53 -10.53
C SER A 65 29.99 -1.47 -10.19
N SER A 66 30.70 -2.54 -10.53
CA SER A 66 32.15 -2.60 -10.61
C SER A 66 32.57 -2.76 -12.09
N LYS A 67 32.80 -1.64 -12.78
CA LYS A 67 33.53 -1.58 -14.08
C LYS A 67 34.39 -0.31 -14.03
N LYS A 68 35.71 -0.42 -13.81
CA LYS A 68 36.75 -0.94 -14.71
C LYS A 68 36.81 -0.14 -16.00
N ILE A 69 37.56 0.96 -15.87
CA ILE A 69 38.11 1.80 -16.93
C ILE A 69 38.88 0.91 -17.92
N TYR A 70 38.56 1.00 -19.20
CA TYR A 70 39.40 0.46 -20.27
C TYR A 70 40.08 1.59 -21.03
N ASN A 71 41.33 1.29 -21.35
CA ASN A 71 42.41 2.18 -21.73
C ASN A 71 42.18 3.00 -23.00
N ILE A 72 42.60 4.25 -22.87
CA ILE A 72 43.11 5.11 -23.94
C ILE A 72 44.40 4.47 -24.49
N ARG A 73 44.44 4.18 -25.80
CA ARG A 73 45.70 3.97 -26.52
C ARG A 73 46.29 5.33 -26.83
N PHE A 74 47.14 5.84 -25.95
CA PHE A 74 48.12 6.86 -26.29
C PHE A 74 49.37 6.13 -26.80
N ILE A 75 49.67 6.31 -28.09
CA ILE A 75 50.98 5.98 -28.63
C ILE A 75 51.98 7.00 -28.08
N LYS A 76 53.08 6.44 -27.59
CA LYS A 76 54.21 7.04 -26.92
C LYS A 76 55.33 7.26 -27.92
N LYS A 77 55.86 8.48 -28.05
CA LYS A 77 57.30 8.79 -28.17
C LYS A 77 57.47 10.30 -28.38
N LYS A 78 58.06 11.05 -27.45
CA LYS A 78 59.48 11.13 -27.04
C LYS A 78 60.21 12.20 -27.85
N GLU A 79 60.30 13.39 -27.24
CA GLU A 79 61.56 14.01 -26.79
C GLU A 79 62.71 14.03 -27.80
N SER A 80 63.09 15.21 -28.28
CA SER A 80 64.47 15.74 -28.30
C SER A 80 64.53 17.02 -29.17
N LEU A 81 64.82 18.17 -28.56
CA LEU A 81 66.15 18.81 -28.45
C LEU A 81 66.34 19.89 -29.52
N LEU A 82 66.45 21.14 -29.04
CA LEU A 82 67.22 22.20 -29.69
C LEU A 82 68.61 21.67 -30.11
N PRO A 83 69.23 22.25 -31.15
CA PRO A 83 70.17 23.33 -30.85
C PRO A 83 70.20 24.46 -31.88
N GLU A 84 70.73 25.59 -31.40
CA GLU A 84 71.06 26.80 -32.14
C GLU A 84 72.20 26.64 -33.16
N GLU A 85 72.26 27.60 -34.10
CA GLU A 85 73.38 28.24 -34.84
C GLU A 85 74.83 27.89 -34.36
N PRO A 86 75.96 28.03 -35.13
CA PRO A 86 76.22 29.08 -36.16
C PRO A 86 77.23 28.70 -37.31
N LYS A 87 77.53 29.64 -38.24
CA LYS A 87 78.88 30.26 -38.49
C LYS A 87 79.14 30.79 -39.92
N LYS A 88 79.92 31.88 -39.92
CA LYS A 88 80.35 32.87 -40.94
C LYS A 88 81.33 32.37 -42.03
N LYS A 89 81.41 33.05 -43.21
CA LYS A 89 82.45 34.08 -43.58
C LYS A 89 82.50 34.51 -45.07
N LYS A 90 82.64 35.86 -45.23
CA LYS A 90 83.47 36.72 -46.12
C LYS A 90 83.32 36.78 -47.67
N GLY A 91 83.08 38.00 -48.17
CA GLY A 91 83.50 38.53 -49.48
C GLY A 91 83.09 40.00 -49.66
N ARG A 92 84.04 40.90 -49.96
CA ARG A 92 83.86 42.37 -50.08
C ARG A 92 83.37 42.75 -51.48
N GLY A 93 82.61 43.85 -51.62
CA GLY A 93 82.48 44.54 -52.92
C GLY A 93 81.24 45.41 -53.09
N CYS A 94 81.39 46.69 -52.78
CA CYS A 94 80.64 47.86 -53.24
C CYS A 94 79.84 47.70 -54.56
N LEU A 95 78.51 47.90 -54.53
CA LEU A 95 77.75 48.52 -55.65
C LEU A 95 76.36 48.99 -55.20
N THR A 96 76.33 50.03 -54.37
CA THR A 96 75.14 50.69 -53.81
C THR A 96 74.42 51.61 -54.80
N VAL A 97 74.02 51.10 -55.97
CA VAL A 97 73.25 51.91 -56.96
C VAL A 97 72.04 51.18 -57.57
N PHE A 98 71.91 49.85 -57.44
CA PHE A 98 70.73 49.12 -57.96
C PHE A 98 69.67 48.76 -56.91
N ILE A 99 69.91 49.01 -55.61
CA ILE A 99 68.98 48.68 -54.53
C ILE A 99 67.87 49.73 -54.36
N VAL A 100 68.08 50.99 -54.76
CA VAL A 100 67.07 52.05 -54.56
C VAL A 100 65.90 51.95 -55.56
N LEU A 101 66.11 51.38 -56.75
CA LEU A 101 65.03 51.15 -57.72
C LEU A 101 64.25 49.85 -57.49
N PHE A 102 64.84 48.84 -56.84
CA PHE A 102 64.10 47.64 -56.39
C PHE A 102 63.36 47.87 -55.06
N VAL A 103 63.73 48.87 -54.26
CA VAL A 103 63.02 49.19 -53.01
C VAL A 103 61.75 50.02 -53.27
N LEU A 104 61.69 50.86 -54.31
CA LEU A 104 60.47 51.59 -54.66
C LEU A 104 59.55 50.85 -55.66
N GLY A 105 60.10 49.96 -56.49
CA GLY A 105 59.31 49.09 -57.38
C GLY A 105 58.96 47.71 -56.80
N GLY A 106 59.76 47.18 -55.87
CA GLY A 106 59.59 45.84 -55.28
C GLY A 106 58.85 45.81 -53.93
N ILE A 107 58.62 46.97 -53.30
CA ILE A 107 57.71 47.06 -52.13
C ILE A 107 56.24 47.16 -52.58
N CYS A 108 55.97 47.63 -53.81
CA CYS A 108 54.60 47.76 -54.32
C CYS A 108 54.00 46.44 -54.85
N THR A 109 54.78 45.37 -55.04
CA THR A 109 54.29 44.05 -55.48
C THR A 109 54.33 42.97 -54.39
N LEU A 110 54.62 43.32 -53.12
CA LEU A 110 54.62 42.38 -51.99
C LEU A 110 53.71 42.81 -50.83
N PHE A 111 52.77 43.72 -51.08
CA PHE A 111 51.74 44.12 -50.11
C PHE A 111 50.31 44.00 -50.66
N THR A 112 50.07 43.18 -51.68
CA THR A 112 48.78 42.51 -51.79
C THR A 112 48.81 41.32 -50.83
N ARG A 113 48.57 41.58 -49.54
CA ARG A 113 48.09 40.50 -48.67
C ARG A 113 46.76 40.11 -49.28
N ASP A 114 46.73 39.00 -50.01
CA ASP A 114 45.49 38.33 -50.31
C ASP A 114 44.87 38.05 -48.93
N ASN A 115 43.88 38.84 -48.51
CA ASN A 115 43.07 38.59 -47.32
C ASN A 115 42.15 37.40 -47.61
N LYS A 116 42.77 36.29 -48.02
CA LYS A 116 42.10 35.07 -48.41
C LYS A 116 41.58 34.44 -47.12
N LEU A 117 40.26 34.22 -47.09
CA LEU A 117 39.60 33.50 -46.02
C LEU A 117 40.29 32.13 -45.85
N GLU A 118 40.60 31.74 -44.62
CA GLU A 118 41.24 30.47 -44.28
C GLU A 118 40.26 29.52 -43.60
N THR A 119 39.50 30.03 -42.62
CA THR A 119 38.55 29.22 -41.83
C THR A 119 37.28 30.00 -41.51
N ILE A 120 36.18 29.27 -41.37
CA ILE A 120 34.89 29.74 -40.87
C ILE A 120 34.50 28.84 -39.70
N VAL A 121 34.14 29.44 -38.57
CA VAL A 121 33.68 28.73 -37.38
C VAL A 121 32.30 29.26 -37.01
N LEU A 122 31.32 28.37 -37.02
CA LEU A 122 29.98 28.60 -36.50
C LEU A 122 29.93 28.25 -35.01
N SER A 123 29.24 29.08 -34.24
CA SER A 123 28.94 28.79 -32.84
C SER A 123 27.52 29.19 -32.47
N ALA A 124 26.85 28.33 -31.71
CA ALA A 124 25.57 28.57 -31.05
C ALA A 124 25.58 27.85 -29.69
N ASP A 125 24.65 28.19 -28.79
CA ASP A 125 24.50 27.45 -27.53
C ASP A 125 23.77 26.12 -27.79
N GLU A 126 24.54 25.04 -27.98
CA GLU A 126 24.04 23.69 -28.23
C GLU A 126 23.40 23.03 -27.00
N ASN A 127 23.64 23.57 -25.79
CA ASN A 127 23.03 23.06 -24.56
C ASN A 127 21.63 23.61 -24.33
N ASN A 128 21.28 24.70 -25.01
CA ASN A 128 19.97 25.30 -24.91
C ASN A 128 18.89 24.51 -25.69
N ARG A 129 17.64 24.66 -25.27
CA ARG A 129 16.45 24.22 -25.99
C ARG A 129 15.72 25.46 -26.50
N TYR A 130 15.85 25.71 -27.79
CA TYR A 130 15.21 26.85 -28.42
C TYR A 130 13.75 26.58 -28.70
N ASP A 131 12.97 27.63 -28.87
CA ASP A 131 11.56 27.51 -29.17
C ASP A 131 11.32 27.52 -30.69
N ILE A 132 10.29 26.85 -31.15
CA ILE A 132 9.88 26.97 -32.55
C ILE A 132 9.46 28.41 -32.86
N ASN A 133 9.53 28.81 -34.14
CA ASN A 133 9.16 30.16 -34.59
C ASN A 133 9.97 31.30 -33.94
N THR A 134 11.11 30.99 -33.30
CA THR A 134 12.04 31.98 -32.78
C THR A 134 13.30 32.05 -33.63
N ALA A 135 13.83 33.26 -33.78
CA ALA A 135 15.10 33.48 -34.47
C ALA A 135 16.26 33.15 -33.53
N ILE A 136 17.05 32.16 -33.91
CA ILE A 136 18.16 31.63 -33.12
C ILE A 136 19.47 32.18 -33.70
N PRO A 137 20.21 33.02 -32.97
CA PRO A 137 21.46 33.57 -33.47
C PRO A 137 22.54 32.50 -33.54
N VAL A 138 23.23 32.46 -34.69
CA VAL A 138 24.40 31.63 -34.97
C VAL A 138 25.54 32.59 -35.30
N ASP A 139 26.51 32.65 -34.39
CA ASP A 139 27.68 33.49 -34.54
C ASP A 139 28.63 32.90 -35.58
N VAL A 140 29.16 33.76 -36.45
CA VAL A 140 30.14 33.37 -37.46
C VAL A 140 31.48 34.04 -37.17
N LYS A 141 32.54 33.23 -37.06
CA LYS A 141 33.92 33.71 -36.86
C LYS A 141 34.79 33.30 -38.04
N THR A 142 35.54 34.25 -38.58
CA THR A 142 36.43 34.04 -39.73
C THR A 142 37.90 34.26 -39.36
N THR A 143 38.79 33.59 -40.09
CA THR A 143 40.24 33.87 -40.06
C THR A 143 40.72 34.19 -41.48
N PRO A 144 41.43 35.31 -41.72
CA PRO A 144 41.65 36.42 -40.80
C PRO A 144 40.33 37.08 -40.38
N SER A 145 40.28 37.66 -39.16
CA SER A 145 39.04 38.22 -38.61
C SER A 145 38.48 39.35 -39.50
N ASN A 146 37.15 39.43 -39.57
CA ASN A 146 36.40 40.38 -40.42
C ASN A 146 36.62 40.16 -41.92
N ALA A 147 36.96 38.93 -42.35
CA ALA A 147 36.95 38.59 -43.76
C ALA A 147 35.53 38.65 -44.34
N ASP A 148 35.38 39.29 -45.52
CA ASP A 148 34.12 39.43 -46.24
C ASP A 148 33.54 38.07 -46.67
N LEU A 149 32.31 37.76 -46.24
CA LEU A 149 31.55 36.56 -46.64
C LEU A 149 30.50 36.94 -47.71
N LYS A 150 30.92 37.15 -48.96
CA LYS A 150 30.05 37.61 -50.07
C LYS A 150 29.25 36.49 -50.73
N ASP A 151 29.75 35.25 -50.71
CA ASP A 151 29.14 34.08 -51.35
C ASP A 151 29.00 32.92 -50.35
N ILE A 152 28.23 33.15 -49.27
CA ILE A 152 27.98 32.13 -48.26
C ILE A 152 26.77 31.27 -48.67
N GLU A 153 26.99 29.96 -48.78
CA GLU A 153 25.94 28.96 -48.99
C GLU A 153 25.66 28.25 -47.67
N CYS A 154 24.41 28.32 -47.23
CA CYS A 154 23.96 27.76 -45.97
C CYS A 154 23.35 26.37 -46.19
N GLU A 155 23.88 25.38 -45.49
CA GLU A 155 23.43 24.00 -45.57
C GLU A 155 22.86 23.57 -44.22
N THR A 156 21.59 23.20 -44.19
CA THR A 156 20.88 22.79 -42.97
C THR A 156 20.16 21.45 -43.19
N SER A 157 20.02 20.65 -42.14
CA SER A 157 19.22 19.42 -42.19
C SER A 157 17.70 19.66 -42.16
N GLY A 158 17.27 20.93 -42.16
CA GLY A 158 15.90 21.40 -42.00
C GLY A 158 15.88 22.83 -41.43
N GLY A 159 14.71 23.47 -41.46
CA GLY A 159 14.59 24.89 -41.10
C GLY A 159 15.30 25.82 -42.09
N GLU A 160 15.41 27.09 -41.74
CA GLU A 160 15.96 28.13 -42.59
C GLU A 160 17.07 28.90 -41.86
N LEU A 161 18.23 29.05 -42.50
CA LEU A 161 19.38 29.81 -41.99
C LEU A 161 19.61 31.03 -42.88
N LYS A 162 19.22 32.22 -42.38
CA LYS A 162 19.33 33.49 -43.09
C LYS A 162 20.54 34.28 -42.62
N LYS A 163 21.14 35.07 -43.50
CA LYS A 163 22.17 36.04 -43.12
C LYS A 163 21.55 37.29 -42.52
N ASP A 164 22.05 37.72 -41.36
CA ASP A 164 21.66 38.95 -40.68
C ASP A 164 22.91 39.72 -40.25
N GLY A 165 23.30 40.71 -41.06
CA GLY A 165 24.59 41.39 -40.90
C GLY A 165 25.77 40.43 -41.04
N ASP A 166 26.61 40.37 -40.01
CA ASP A 166 27.78 39.48 -39.92
C ASP A 166 27.45 38.09 -39.33
N ASN A 167 26.24 37.91 -38.79
CA ASN A 167 25.79 36.68 -38.15
C ASN A 167 24.75 35.94 -39.03
N LEU A 168 24.38 34.74 -38.61
CA LEU A 168 23.31 33.97 -39.20
C LEU A 168 22.17 33.81 -38.21
N LEU A 169 20.93 33.81 -38.71
CA LEU A 169 19.72 33.57 -37.94
C LEU A 169 19.09 32.27 -38.41
N PHE A 170 18.97 31.30 -37.52
CA PHE A 170 18.27 30.05 -37.76
C PHE A 170 16.82 30.15 -37.28
N THR A 171 15.88 29.66 -38.10
CA THR A 171 14.45 29.61 -37.78
C THR A 171 13.85 28.28 -38.23
N THR A 172 12.92 27.73 -37.45
CA THR A 172 12.19 26.50 -37.80
C THR A 172 10.80 26.53 -37.16
N GLU A 173 9.82 25.95 -37.85
CA GLU A 173 8.45 25.79 -37.35
C GLU A 173 8.25 24.44 -36.65
N GLU A 174 9.18 23.50 -36.86
CA GLU A 174 9.12 22.15 -36.29
C GLU A 174 10.12 21.97 -35.15
N SER A 175 9.71 21.21 -34.13
CA SER A 175 10.61 20.76 -33.07
C SER A 175 11.51 19.65 -33.56
N GLY A 176 12.80 19.70 -33.25
CA GLY A 176 13.76 18.71 -33.72
C GLY A 176 15.21 19.06 -33.40
N SER A 177 16.10 18.19 -33.87
CA SER A 177 17.54 18.43 -33.84
C SER A 177 18.00 18.75 -35.26
N TYR A 178 18.60 19.93 -35.42
CA TYR A 178 19.00 20.46 -36.71
C TYR A 178 20.52 20.61 -36.76
N THR A 179 21.13 20.07 -37.81
CA THR A 179 22.56 20.29 -38.08
C THR A 179 22.70 21.33 -39.17
N MET A 180 23.73 22.17 -39.05
CA MET A 180 24.01 23.19 -40.05
C MET A 180 25.51 23.46 -40.22
N TYR A 181 25.89 23.82 -41.44
CA TYR A 181 27.21 24.30 -41.80
C TYR A 181 27.10 25.33 -42.93
N VAL A 182 28.17 26.08 -43.17
CA VAL A 182 28.25 27.03 -44.28
C VAL A 182 29.44 26.73 -45.19
N LEU A 183 29.26 27.05 -46.47
CA LEU A 183 30.29 26.98 -47.51
C LEU A 183 30.55 28.40 -48.01
N CYS A 184 31.82 28.78 -48.17
CA CYS A 184 32.20 30.03 -48.85
C CYS A 184 33.31 29.69 -49.85
N GLY A 185 32.95 29.57 -51.13
CA GLY A 185 33.82 28.97 -52.14
C GLY A 185 34.20 27.53 -51.74
N ASP A 186 35.51 27.26 -51.62
CA ASP A 186 36.03 25.92 -51.26
C ASP A 186 36.11 25.67 -49.74
N ILE A 187 35.74 26.65 -48.90
CA ILE A 187 35.92 26.58 -47.45
C ILE A 187 34.61 26.19 -46.78
N LYS A 188 34.62 25.02 -46.13
CA LYS A 188 33.52 24.52 -45.31
C LYS A 188 33.76 24.84 -43.83
N SER A 189 32.75 25.36 -43.14
CA SER A 189 32.78 25.56 -41.70
C SER A 189 32.72 24.26 -40.91
N ASN A 190 32.87 24.33 -39.59
CA ASN A 190 32.40 23.25 -38.72
C ASN A 190 30.87 23.08 -38.84
N THR A 191 30.42 21.87 -38.50
CA THR A 191 29.01 21.55 -38.34
C THR A 191 28.61 21.74 -36.87
N ILE A 192 27.53 22.48 -36.64
CA ILE A 192 26.94 22.65 -35.30
C ILE A 192 25.58 21.95 -35.26
N THR A 193 25.12 21.65 -34.04
CA THR A 193 23.80 21.02 -33.82
C THR A 193 22.98 21.84 -32.85
N ILE A 194 21.75 22.20 -33.25
CA ILE A 194 20.81 22.97 -32.43
C ILE A 194 19.59 22.09 -32.13
N THR A 195 19.07 22.18 -30.90
CA THR A 195 17.84 21.50 -30.51
C THR A 195 16.72 22.52 -30.31
N VAL A 196 15.61 22.30 -31.01
CA VAL A 196 14.41 23.15 -30.97
C VAL A 196 13.23 22.32 -30.46
N GLU A 197 12.47 22.90 -29.55
CA GLU A 197 11.31 22.29 -28.90
C GLU A 197 10.12 23.26 -29.01
N ASP A 198 8.90 22.74 -29.12
CA ASP A 198 7.69 23.57 -29.06
C ASP A 198 7.35 23.84 -27.59
N LYS A 199 7.79 24.98 -27.05
CA LYS A 199 7.66 25.28 -25.63
C LYS A 199 6.21 25.49 -25.23
N ASP A 200 5.40 26.05 -26.13
CA ASP A 200 3.97 26.26 -25.89
C ASP A 200 3.23 24.93 -25.85
N ALA A 201 3.45 24.03 -26.81
CA ALA A 201 2.86 22.70 -26.79
C ALA A 201 3.36 21.86 -25.60
N LEU A 202 4.63 21.98 -25.22
CA LEU A 202 5.16 21.34 -24.02
C LEU A 202 4.48 21.88 -22.76
N ALA A 203 4.33 23.19 -22.62
CA ALA A 203 3.67 23.81 -21.48
C ALA A 203 2.19 23.39 -21.39
N VAL A 204 1.47 23.36 -22.52
CA VAL A 204 0.08 22.89 -22.59
C VAL A 204 -0.02 21.42 -22.20
N LYS A 205 0.86 20.56 -22.72
CA LYS A 205 0.89 19.13 -22.40
C LYS A 205 1.22 18.88 -20.93
N GLU A 206 2.19 19.60 -20.37
CA GLU A 206 2.52 19.51 -18.95
C GLU A 206 1.37 20.02 -18.06
N ALA A 207 0.68 21.09 -18.46
CA ALA A 207 -0.48 21.59 -17.74
C ALA A 207 -1.64 20.59 -17.77
N GLN A 208 -1.89 19.96 -18.92
CA GLN A 208 -2.89 18.90 -19.06
C GLN A 208 -2.53 17.68 -18.21
N GLU A 209 -1.28 17.20 -18.25
CA GLU A 209 -0.83 16.06 -17.43
C GLU A 209 -0.93 16.38 -15.94
N LYS A 210 -0.58 17.60 -15.52
CA LYS A 210 -0.78 18.07 -14.13
C LYS A 210 -2.26 18.10 -13.76
N ALA A 211 -3.14 18.59 -14.63
CA ALA A 211 -4.58 18.63 -14.38
C ALA A 211 -5.19 17.21 -14.29
N GLU A 212 -4.80 16.30 -15.19
CA GLU A 212 -5.27 14.90 -15.19
C GLU A 212 -4.77 14.14 -13.96
N THR A 213 -3.50 14.33 -13.56
CA THR A 213 -2.95 13.69 -12.36
C THR A 213 -3.57 14.22 -11.07
N GLU A 214 -3.88 15.52 -11.00
CA GLU A 214 -4.59 16.10 -9.86
C GLU A 214 -6.04 15.60 -9.79
N ALA A 215 -6.74 15.54 -10.93
CA ALA A 215 -8.09 14.99 -11.01
C ALA A 215 -8.14 13.51 -10.60
N ALA A 216 -7.17 12.70 -11.05
CA ALA A 216 -7.07 11.29 -10.68
C ALA A 216 -6.81 11.09 -9.17
N LYS A 217 -5.92 11.90 -8.57
CA LYS A 217 -5.66 11.87 -7.12
C LYS A 217 -6.89 12.24 -6.30
N LYS A 218 -7.62 13.28 -6.71
CA LYS A 218 -8.88 13.68 -6.03
C LYS A 218 -9.93 12.57 -6.10
N ALA A 219 -10.08 11.92 -7.25
CA ALA A 219 -11.01 10.80 -7.42
C ALA A 219 -10.62 9.58 -6.57
N GLU A 220 -9.33 9.25 -6.49
CA GLU A 220 -8.83 8.15 -5.65
C GLU A 220 -9.03 8.43 -4.16
N GLU A 221 -8.75 9.65 -3.71
CA GLU A 221 -8.95 10.05 -2.31
C GLU A 221 -10.44 10.01 -1.92
N GLU A 222 -11.34 10.50 -2.77
CA GLU A 222 -12.78 10.45 -2.52
C GLU A 222 -13.30 9.01 -2.47
N ALA A 223 -12.82 8.14 -3.36
CA ALA A 223 -13.16 6.72 -3.35
C ALA A 223 -12.65 6.02 -2.07
N ALA A 224 -11.44 6.34 -1.61
CA ALA A 224 -10.86 5.81 -0.38
C ALA A 224 -11.67 6.25 0.86
N LYS A 225 -12.01 7.54 0.95
CA LYS A 225 -12.83 8.08 2.05
C LYS A 225 -14.22 7.42 2.12
N LYS A 226 -14.90 7.27 0.97
CA LYS A 226 -16.20 6.57 0.92
C LYS A 226 -16.09 5.10 1.36
N ALA A 227 -15.03 4.40 0.95
CA ALA A 227 -14.80 3.02 1.34
C ALA A 227 -14.51 2.88 2.85
N GLU A 228 -13.74 3.80 3.42
CA GLU A 228 -13.44 3.82 4.85
C GLU A 228 -14.70 4.13 5.69
N GLU A 229 -15.49 5.13 5.27
CA GLU A 229 -16.75 5.48 5.93
C GLU A 229 -17.76 4.32 5.91
N GLU A 230 -17.91 3.65 4.77
CA GLU A 230 -18.81 2.50 4.65
C GLU A 230 -18.35 1.31 5.51
N ALA A 231 -17.04 1.06 5.58
CA ALA A 231 -16.46 0.03 6.44
C ALA A 231 -16.64 0.37 7.94
N ALA A 232 -16.44 1.63 8.33
CA ALA A 232 -16.64 2.10 9.70
C ALA A 232 -18.11 2.01 10.12
N LYS A 233 -19.05 2.35 9.22
CA LYS A 233 -20.49 2.23 9.47
C LYS A 233 -20.92 0.78 9.65
N LYS A 234 -20.46 -0.13 8.77
CA LYS A 234 -20.71 -1.58 8.90
C LYS A 234 -20.15 -2.15 10.19
N ALA A 235 -18.93 -1.77 10.58
CA ALA A 235 -18.33 -2.22 11.83
C ALA A 235 -19.10 -1.74 13.07
N LYS A 236 -19.55 -0.47 13.09
CA LYS A 236 -20.40 0.05 14.17
C LYS A 236 -21.76 -0.65 14.23
N GLU A 237 -22.41 -0.90 13.09
CA GLU A 237 -23.70 -1.60 13.07
C GLU A 237 -23.58 -3.05 13.54
N GLU A 238 -22.53 -3.77 13.13
CA GLU A 238 -22.30 -5.15 13.59
C GLU A 238 -21.98 -5.20 15.09
N ALA A 239 -21.19 -4.25 15.60
CA ALA A 239 -20.91 -4.15 17.03
C ALA A 239 -22.16 -3.82 17.86
N ALA A 240 -23.02 -2.91 17.37
CA ALA A 240 -24.28 -2.57 18.02
C ALA A 240 -25.23 -3.76 18.07
N LYS A 241 -25.41 -4.50 16.95
CA LYS A 241 -26.26 -5.70 16.93
C LYS A 241 -25.76 -6.79 17.87
N LYS A 242 -24.45 -7.02 17.96
CA LYS A 242 -23.89 -7.99 18.91
C LYS A 242 -24.10 -7.57 20.37
N ALA A 243 -23.93 -6.29 20.68
CA ALA A 243 -24.16 -5.78 22.03
C ALA A 243 -25.64 -5.87 22.43
N GLU A 244 -26.56 -5.57 21.50
CA GLU A 244 -28.00 -5.70 21.73
C GLU A 244 -28.42 -7.16 21.90
N GLU A 245 -27.91 -8.08 21.07
CA GLU A 245 -28.19 -9.52 21.20
C GLU A 245 -27.66 -10.09 22.51
N GLU A 246 -26.46 -9.69 22.96
CA GLU A 246 -25.89 -10.12 24.23
C GLU A 246 -26.70 -9.57 25.42
N ALA A 247 -27.11 -8.30 25.37
CA ALA A 247 -27.95 -7.71 26.40
C ALA A 247 -29.33 -8.39 26.47
N ALA A 248 -29.94 -8.71 25.32
CA ALA A 248 -31.20 -9.42 25.25
C ALA A 248 -31.09 -10.84 25.82
N LYS A 249 -30.03 -11.60 25.49
CA LYS A 249 -29.80 -12.94 26.06
C LYS A 249 -29.61 -12.89 27.56
N LYS A 250 -28.87 -11.90 28.08
CA LYS A 250 -28.65 -11.75 29.52
C LYS A 250 -29.94 -11.38 30.27
N ALA A 251 -30.76 -10.51 29.69
CA ALA A 251 -32.07 -10.17 30.27
C ALA A 251 -33.05 -11.34 30.23
N GLU A 252 -33.04 -12.14 29.16
CA GLU A 252 -33.81 -13.37 29.03
C GLU A 252 -33.40 -14.40 30.10
N GLU A 253 -32.09 -14.63 30.27
CA GLU A 253 -31.55 -15.55 31.28
C GLU A 253 -31.90 -15.10 32.71
N GLU A 254 -31.80 -13.81 33.01
CA GLU A 254 -32.19 -13.25 34.31
C GLU A 254 -33.70 -13.42 34.58
N ARG A 255 -34.54 -13.23 33.56
CA ARG A 255 -35.99 -13.48 33.67
C ARG A 255 -36.30 -14.95 33.96
N ILE A 256 -35.66 -15.87 33.24
CA ILE A 256 -35.85 -17.31 33.46
C ILE A 256 -35.37 -17.71 34.87
N ALA A 257 -34.24 -17.16 35.33
CA ALA A 257 -33.74 -17.41 36.68
C ALA A 257 -34.69 -16.86 37.77
N ALA A 258 -35.24 -15.66 37.57
CA ALA A 258 -36.21 -15.07 38.49
C ALA A 258 -37.52 -15.87 38.54
N GLU A 259 -38.01 -16.35 37.39
CA GLU A 259 -39.20 -17.20 37.32
C GLU A 259 -38.98 -18.54 38.03
N ALA A 260 -37.83 -19.19 37.81
CA ALA A 260 -37.49 -20.44 38.49
C ALA A 260 -37.35 -20.27 40.01
N ALA A 261 -36.80 -19.14 40.47
CA ALA A 261 -36.71 -18.81 41.89
C ALA A 261 -38.11 -18.58 42.51
N ALA A 262 -39.00 -17.89 41.80
CA ALA A 262 -40.39 -17.69 42.23
C ALA A 262 -41.17 -19.01 42.32
N GLN A 263 -41.01 -19.90 41.33
CA GLN A 263 -41.64 -21.23 41.36
C GLN A 263 -41.14 -22.09 42.53
N LYS A 264 -39.83 -22.07 42.82
CA LYS A 264 -39.29 -22.77 44.00
C LYS A 264 -39.83 -22.23 45.32
N ALA A 265 -39.91 -20.91 45.46
CA ALA A 265 -40.45 -20.28 46.67
C ALA A 265 -41.95 -20.60 46.86
N GLU A 266 -42.71 -20.68 45.76
CA GLU A 266 -44.10 -21.11 45.76
C GLU A 266 -44.25 -22.57 46.19
N GLU A 267 -43.44 -23.46 45.62
CA GLU A 267 -43.43 -24.90 45.96
C GLU A 267 -43.07 -25.13 47.43
N GLU A 268 -42.08 -24.39 47.95
CA GLU A 268 -41.69 -24.44 49.36
C GLU A 268 -42.83 -23.97 50.28
N ARG A 269 -43.55 -22.90 49.91
CA ARG A 269 -44.71 -22.42 50.68
C ARG A 269 -45.85 -23.44 50.70
N ILE A 270 -46.15 -24.07 49.57
CA ILE A 270 -47.18 -25.12 49.49
C ILE A 270 -46.78 -26.34 50.34
N ALA A 271 -45.50 -26.74 50.33
CA ALA A 271 -45.01 -27.84 51.15
C ALA A 271 -45.09 -27.54 52.65
N GLU A 272 -44.75 -26.31 53.06
CA GLU A 272 -44.86 -25.88 54.46
C GLU A 272 -46.32 -25.81 54.93
N GLU A 273 -47.24 -25.33 54.10
CA GLU A 273 -48.68 -25.33 54.39
C GLU A 273 -49.25 -26.76 54.52
N ALA A 274 -48.84 -27.68 53.64
CA ALA A 274 -49.23 -29.09 53.73
C ALA A 274 -48.72 -29.76 55.02
N ALA A 275 -47.47 -29.50 55.41
CA ALA A 275 -46.90 -30.01 56.66
C ALA A 275 -47.61 -29.44 57.91
N ALA A 276 -48.00 -28.17 57.88
CA ALA A 276 -48.79 -27.55 58.95
C ALA A 276 -50.20 -28.18 59.06
N GLN A 277 -50.83 -28.54 57.95
CA GLN A 277 -52.13 -29.23 57.93
C GLN A 277 -52.05 -30.67 58.47
N GLU A 278 -50.99 -31.45 58.16
CA GLU A 278 -50.78 -32.77 58.75
C GLU A 278 -50.57 -32.70 60.28
N SER A 279 -49.82 -31.71 60.76
CA SER A 279 -49.56 -31.53 62.20
C SER A 279 -50.84 -31.19 63.00
N SER A 280 -51.82 -30.55 62.36
CA SER A 280 -53.11 -30.21 62.98
C SER A 280 -54.14 -31.34 62.92
N GLN A 281 -53.94 -32.37 62.07
CA GLN A 281 -54.75 -33.60 62.04
C GLN A 281 -54.25 -34.68 63.01
N ALA A 282 -52.97 -34.66 63.38
CA ALA A 282 -52.38 -35.60 64.36
C ALA A 282 -52.77 -35.33 65.84
N ASN A 283 -53.52 -34.25 66.13
CA ASN A 283 -53.98 -33.90 67.48
C ASN A 283 -55.48 -34.20 67.73
N GLN A 284 -56.13 -35.01 66.88
CA GLN A 284 -57.44 -35.59 67.18
C GLN A 284 -57.22 -36.97 67.81
N VAL A 285 -57.05 -37.01 69.14
CA VAL A 285 -57.14 -38.25 69.93
C VAL A 285 -58.52 -38.86 69.65
N PRO A 286 -58.63 -40.18 69.30
CA PRO A 286 -59.92 -40.82 69.12
C PRO A 286 -60.75 -40.59 70.38
N GLN A 287 -61.89 -39.92 70.24
CA GLN A 287 -62.81 -39.71 71.36
C GLN A 287 -63.48 -41.07 71.65
N GLU A 288 -62.77 -41.96 72.34
CA GLU A 288 -63.30 -43.26 72.74
C GLU A 288 -64.54 -43.03 73.61
N GLN A 289 -65.67 -43.58 73.18
CA GLN A 289 -66.95 -43.35 73.83
C GLN A 289 -66.90 -43.94 75.25
N MET A 290 -67.17 -43.09 76.25
CA MET A 290 -67.22 -43.51 77.65
C MET A 290 -68.57 -44.15 77.96
N VAL A 291 -68.54 -45.30 78.62
CA VAL A 291 -69.72 -46.06 79.06
C VAL A 291 -69.68 -46.30 80.57
N TRP A 292 -70.82 -46.62 81.13
CA TRP A 292 -70.99 -46.83 82.55
C TRP A 292 -71.25 -48.31 82.84
N ILE A 293 -70.49 -48.89 83.77
CA ILE A 293 -70.67 -50.28 84.23
C ILE A 293 -71.21 -50.30 85.68
N PRO A 294 -72.15 -51.20 86.02
CA PRO A 294 -72.65 -51.37 87.38
C PRO A 294 -71.68 -52.19 88.24
N GLN A 295 -71.71 -52.01 89.56
CA GLN A 295 -70.91 -52.82 90.49
C GLN A 295 -71.28 -54.33 90.44
N SER A 296 -72.52 -54.65 90.09
CA SER A 296 -72.99 -56.02 89.91
C SER A 296 -73.79 -56.14 88.62
N GLY A 297 -73.31 -56.96 87.69
CA GLY A 297 -73.94 -57.18 86.39
C GLY A 297 -72.92 -57.52 85.31
N SER A 298 -73.40 -57.74 84.10
CA SER A 298 -72.57 -58.06 82.92
C SER A 298 -72.89 -57.18 81.72
N LYS A 299 -73.52 -56.02 81.97
CA LYS A 299 -73.90 -55.08 80.92
C LYS A 299 -73.32 -53.70 81.15
N TYR A 300 -72.86 -53.05 80.08
CA TYR A 300 -72.47 -51.64 80.09
C TYR A 300 -73.61 -50.77 79.57
N HIS A 301 -73.63 -49.51 79.97
CA HIS A 301 -74.76 -48.59 79.80
C HIS A 301 -74.29 -47.23 79.27
N SER A 302 -75.12 -46.56 78.47
CA SER A 302 -74.79 -45.22 77.91
C SER A 302 -75.00 -44.10 78.93
N ASN A 303 -75.77 -44.34 79.98
CA ASN A 303 -76.04 -43.38 81.03
C ASN A 303 -75.91 -44.02 82.42
N PRO A 304 -75.50 -43.24 83.44
CA PRO A 304 -75.30 -43.74 84.80
C PRO A 304 -76.61 -44.04 85.54
N SER A 305 -77.76 -43.61 85.01
CA SER A 305 -79.07 -43.71 85.67
C SER A 305 -79.94 -44.87 85.14
N CYS A 306 -79.37 -45.76 84.33
CA CYS A 306 -80.10 -46.90 83.79
C CYS A 306 -80.53 -47.86 84.90
N SER A 307 -81.66 -48.56 84.70
CA SER A 307 -82.21 -49.55 85.64
C SER A 307 -81.14 -50.57 86.08
N GLY A 308 -80.91 -50.70 87.39
CA GLY A 308 -79.94 -51.63 87.98
C GLY A 308 -78.54 -51.05 88.24
N MET A 309 -78.34 -49.75 88.00
CA MET A 309 -77.08 -49.06 88.28
C MET A 309 -76.96 -48.68 89.76
N ASN A 310 -76.22 -49.48 90.52
CA ASN A 310 -75.76 -49.13 91.87
C ASN A 310 -74.25 -48.84 91.81
N ASN A 311 -73.87 -47.63 92.22
CA ASN A 311 -72.49 -47.13 92.22
C ASN A 311 -71.76 -47.31 90.87
N PRO A 312 -72.20 -46.63 89.79
CA PRO A 312 -71.69 -46.88 88.45
C PRO A 312 -70.28 -46.32 88.24
N GLN A 313 -69.45 -47.07 87.53
CA GLN A 313 -68.09 -46.64 87.16
C GLN A 313 -68.02 -46.32 85.67
N GLN A 314 -67.31 -45.23 85.31
CA GLN A 314 -67.13 -44.81 83.93
C GLN A 314 -65.84 -45.43 83.37
N VAL A 315 -65.94 -46.14 82.25
CA VAL A 315 -64.82 -46.78 81.52
C VAL A 315 -65.02 -46.61 80.02
N THR A 316 -64.03 -46.90 79.19
CA THR A 316 -64.23 -46.89 77.72
C THR A 316 -65.05 -48.11 77.26
N VAL A 317 -65.72 -48.02 76.11
CA VAL A 317 -66.42 -49.20 75.51
C VAL A 317 -65.49 -50.40 75.40
N SER A 318 -64.26 -50.18 74.92
CA SER A 318 -63.25 -51.22 74.72
C SER A 318 -62.86 -51.90 76.02
N GLU A 319 -62.67 -51.12 77.09
CA GLU A 319 -62.37 -51.66 78.42
C GLU A 319 -63.56 -52.47 78.96
N ALA A 320 -64.79 -51.96 78.84
CA ALA A 320 -66.00 -52.68 79.25
C ALA A 320 -66.16 -54.02 78.52
N GLU A 321 -65.95 -54.06 77.20
CA GLU A 321 -66.00 -55.28 76.40
C GLU A 321 -64.88 -56.26 76.77
N SER A 322 -63.66 -55.76 77.03
CA SER A 322 -62.53 -56.59 77.48
C SER A 322 -62.77 -57.21 78.86
N MET A 323 -63.51 -56.52 79.73
CA MET A 323 -63.97 -57.01 81.03
C MET A 323 -65.18 -57.96 80.92
N GLY A 324 -65.66 -58.24 79.69
CA GLY A 324 -66.75 -59.18 79.41
C GLY A 324 -68.16 -58.58 79.54
N PHE A 325 -68.28 -57.25 79.61
CA PHE A 325 -69.58 -56.59 79.63
C PHE A 325 -70.17 -56.48 78.21
N THR A 326 -71.49 -56.64 78.12
CA THR A 326 -72.24 -56.57 76.86
C THR A 326 -73.15 -55.34 76.84
N PRO A 327 -73.58 -54.83 75.68
CA PRO A 327 -74.43 -53.64 75.65
C PRO A 327 -75.79 -53.89 76.31
N CYS A 328 -76.23 -52.92 77.12
CA CYS A 328 -77.56 -52.95 77.69
C CYS A 328 -78.63 -52.58 76.65
N LYS A 329 -79.45 -53.56 76.24
CA LYS A 329 -80.58 -53.41 75.30
C LYS A 329 -81.58 -52.27 75.57
N LYS A 330 -81.54 -51.64 76.75
CA LYS A 330 -82.43 -50.52 77.12
C LYS A 330 -81.82 -49.16 76.82
N CYS A 331 -80.50 -49.03 76.86
CA CYS A 331 -79.80 -47.77 76.69
C CYS A 331 -78.74 -47.81 75.58
N TYR A 332 -78.62 -48.96 74.90
CA TYR A 332 -77.94 -49.26 73.64
C TYR A 332 -78.82 -50.18 72.80
#